data_AF-A0A926CU43-F1
#
_entry.id   AF-A0A926CU43-F1
#
_cell.length_a   1.000
_cell.length_b   1.000
_cell.length_c   1.000
_cell.angle_alpha   90.00
_cell.angle_beta   90.00
_cell.angle_gamma   90.00
#
_symmetry.space_group_name_H-M   'P 1'
#
loop_
_entity.id
_entity.type
_entity.pdbx_description
1 polymer ?
#
loop_
_entity_poly.entity_id
_entity_poly.type
_entity_poly.pdbx_seq_one_letter_code
_entity_poly.pdbx_strand_id
1 'polypeptide(L)'
;MVRSTQVIVPSFGWQSMIAEYHQARNPLHPVLTAFTPDSVPGYYDYRYGLRQGVAVDLAWRDFSPDEIAVIVEKLIPGETPIWIIMPDDSPIAEQVIAILSESYMLGYSDQITYMIFYRFDVKTSTD
;
A
#
# COMPACT_ATOMS: atom_id res chain seq x y z
N MET A 1 -31.62 -10.89 -21.26
CA MET A 1 -30.83 -11.79 -20.39
C MET A 1 -29.36 -11.48 -20.67
N VAL A 2 -28.75 -10.60 -19.88
CA VAL A 2 -27.36 -10.17 -20.09
C VAL A 2 -26.46 -11.22 -19.42
N ARG A 3 -25.62 -11.90 -20.19
CA ARG A 3 -24.60 -12.80 -19.63
C ARG A 3 -23.56 -11.93 -18.94
N SER A 4 -23.51 -11.98 -17.61
CA SER A 4 -22.40 -11.43 -16.85
C SER A 4 -21.14 -12.19 -17.23
N THR A 5 -20.24 -11.55 -17.96
CA THR A 5 -18.89 -12.08 -18.22
C THR A 5 -18.17 -12.12 -16.87
N GLN A 6 -18.06 -13.32 -16.30
CA GLN A 6 -17.30 -13.53 -15.08
C GLN A 6 -15.83 -13.38 -15.46
N VAL A 7 -15.24 -12.22 -15.15
CA VAL A 7 -13.79 -12.01 -15.29
C VAL A 7 -13.13 -12.90 -14.25
N ILE A 8 -12.53 -14.00 -14.71
CA ILE A 8 -11.69 -14.84 -13.86
C ILE A 8 -10.37 -14.09 -13.69
N VAL A 9 -10.20 -13.41 -12.56
CA VAL A 9 -8.91 -12.85 -12.16
C VAL A 9 -8.03 -14.01 -11.70
N PRO A 10 -6.85 -14.23 -12.30
CA PRO A 10 -5.94 -15.31 -11.88
C PRO A 10 -5.57 -15.15 -10.41
N SER A 11 -5.85 -16.17 -9.58
CA SER A 11 -5.55 -16.17 -8.14
C SER A 11 -4.11 -16.56 -7.80
N PHE A 12 -3.32 -16.98 -8.78
CA PHE A 12 -1.95 -17.44 -8.55
C PHE A 12 -1.10 -16.25 -8.06
N GLY A 13 -0.54 -16.38 -6.86
CA GLY A 13 0.30 -15.37 -6.21
C GLY A 13 -0.45 -14.47 -5.21
N TRP A 14 -1.63 -13.94 -5.55
CA TRP A 14 -2.32 -12.95 -4.71
C TRP A 14 -2.67 -13.48 -3.32
N GLN A 15 -3.19 -14.70 -3.21
CA GLN A 15 -3.54 -15.26 -1.90
C GLN A 15 -2.31 -15.47 -1.01
N SER A 16 -1.23 -16.01 -1.58
CA SER A 16 0.03 -16.25 -0.86
C SER A 16 0.67 -14.95 -0.42
N MET A 17 0.78 -13.97 -1.33
CA MET A 17 1.32 -12.65 -1.02
C MET A 17 0.51 -11.97 0.09
N ILE A 18 -0.84 -11.99 0.02
CA ILE A 18 -1.68 -11.37 1.06
C ILE A 18 -1.49 -12.09 2.41
N ALA A 19 -1.33 -13.40 2.41
CA ALA A 19 -1.05 -14.16 3.63
C ALA A 19 0.32 -13.78 4.23
N GLU A 20 1.35 -13.62 3.41
CA GLU A 20 2.69 -13.18 3.84
C GLU A 20 2.67 -11.74 4.35
N TYR A 21 1.99 -10.84 3.63
CA TYR A 21 1.75 -9.46 4.05
C TYR A 21 1.07 -9.38 5.42
N HIS A 22 -0.01 -10.15 5.64
CA HIS A 22 -0.71 -10.17 6.93
C HIS A 22 0.11 -10.78 8.07
N GLN A 23 1.02 -11.71 7.76
CA GLN A 23 1.97 -12.23 8.75
C GLN A 23 3.04 -11.20 9.12
N ALA A 24 3.47 -10.37 8.15
CA ALA A 24 4.50 -9.37 8.34
C ALA A 24 3.98 -8.04 8.93
N ARG A 25 2.73 -7.67 8.65
CA ARG A 25 2.15 -6.39 9.06
C ARG A 25 1.39 -6.50 10.38
N ASN A 26 1.77 -5.65 11.34
CA ASN A 26 0.92 -5.34 12.48
C ASN A 26 -0.23 -4.39 12.03
N PRO A 27 -1.51 -4.66 12.36
CA PRO A 27 -2.62 -3.78 11.99
C PRO A 27 -2.54 -2.33 12.49
N LEU A 28 -1.69 -2.06 13.50
CA LEU A 28 -1.41 -0.71 13.99
C LEU A 28 -0.38 0.04 13.13
N HIS A 29 0.39 -0.67 12.30
CA HIS A 29 1.28 -0.04 11.33
C HIS A 29 0.43 0.55 10.20
N PRO A 30 0.50 1.86 9.93
CA PRO A 30 -0.30 2.48 8.89
C PRO A 30 0.04 1.89 7.52
N VAL A 31 -0.97 1.73 6.67
CA VAL A 31 -0.79 1.43 5.24
C VAL A 31 -1.33 2.57 4.39
N LEU A 32 -0.52 3.06 3.45
CA LEU A 32 -0.94 3.97 2.40
C LEU A 32 -1.31 3.14 1.17
N THR A 33 -2.47 3.40 0.57
CA THR A 33 -2.94 2.68 -0.61
C THR A 33 -3.33 3.65 -1.71
N ALA A 34 -3.19 3.23 -2.97
CA ALA A 34 -3.59 4.03 -4.11
C ALA A 34 -4.28 3.14 -5.16
N PHE A 35 -5.41 2.54 -4.78
CA PHE A 35 -6.24 1.76 -5.68
C PHE A 35 -7.73 1.89 -5.34
N THR A 36 -8.57 1.81 -6.36
CA THR A 36 -10.02 1.99 -6.23
C THR A 36 -10.75 0.66 -5.92
N PRO A 37 -11.94 0.68 -5.31
CA PRO A 37 -12.69 -0.54 -5.00
C PRO A 37 -13.07 -1.41 -6.22
N ASP A 38 -13.16 -0.82 -7.41
CA ASP A 38 -13.51 -1.50 -8.68
C ASP A 38 -12.29 -2.10 -9.40
N SER A 39 -11.09 -1.96 -8.84
CA SER A 39 -9.85 -2.52 -9.38
C SER A 39 -9.58 -3.97 -8.92
N VAL A 40 -8.60 -4.64 -9.54
CA VAL A 40 -8.11 -5.96 -9.09
C VAL A 40 -7.67 -5.96 -7.62
N PRO A 41 -6.80 -5.05 -7.15
CA PRO A 41 -6.49 -4.97 -5.72
C PRO A 41 -7.71 -4.62 -4.87
N GLY A 42 -8.69 -3.85 -5.38
CA GLY A 42 -9.98 -3.63 -4.73
C GLY A 42 -10.78 -4.91 -4.47
N TYR A 43 -10.83 -5.82 -5.45
CA TYR A 43 -11.45 -7.15 -5.28
C TYR A 43 -10.74 -7.98 -4.20
N TYR A 44 -9.41 -7.98 -4.18
CA TYR A 44 -8.64 -8.71 -3.18
C TYR A 44 -8.73 -8.07 -1.80
N ASP A 45 -8.81 -6.75 -1.72
CA ASP A 45 -9.07 -6.03 -0.48
C ASP A 45 -10.42 -6.40 0.13
N TYR A 46 -11.49 -6.40 -0.68
CA TYR A 46 -12.81 -6.81 -0.21
C TYR A 46 -12.83 -8.24 0.34
N ARG A 47 -12.06 -9.16 -0.27
CA ARG A 47 -12.08 -10.59 0.08
C ARG A 47 -11.10 -10.98 1.18
N TYR A 48 -9.96 -10.28 1.29
CA TYR A 48 -8.85 -10.67 2.16
C TYR A 48 -8.32 -9.53 3.04
N GLY A 49 -8.85 -8.31 2.91
CA GLY A 49 -8.55 -7.19 3.80
C GLY A 49 -7.15 -6.59 3.64
N LEU A 50 -6.75 -6.18 2.43
CA LEU A 50 -5.48 -5.48 2.21
C LEU A 50 -5.33 -4.23 3.09
N ARG A 51 -6.43 -3.49 3.29
CA ARG A 51 -6.55 -2.28 4.10
C ARG A 51 -6.98 -2.54 5.54
N GLN A 52 -6.93 -3.78 6.02
CA GLN A 52 -7.28 -4.09 7.41
C GLN A 52 -6.40 -3.29 8.40
N GLY A 53 -7.01 -2.69 9.43
CA GLY A 53 -6.31 -1.88 10.44
C GLY A 53 -6.27 -0.39 10.08
N VAL A 54 -5.15 0.27 10.41
CA VAL A 54 -4.94 1.69 10.11
C VAL A 54 -4.58 1.84 8.63
N ALA A 55 -5.48 2.39 7.82
CA ALA A 55 -5.27 2.56 6.38
C ALA A 55 -5.65 3.97 5.91
N VAL A 56 -4.84 4.52 5.00
CA VAL A 56 -5.13 5.77 4.30
C VAL A 56 -5.23 5.46 2.81
N ASP A 57 -6.39 5.74 2.24
CA ASP A 57 -6.63 5.65 0.81
C ASP A 57 -6.22 6.99 0.17
N LEU A 58 -5.34 6.94 -0.83
CA LEU A 58 -4.89 8.08 -1.63
C LEU A 58 -5.52 8.08 -3.04
N ALA A 59 -6.41 7.13 -3.34
CA ALA A 59 -7.11 7.02 -4.61
C ALA A 59 -8.58 7.48 -4.58
N TRP A 60 -9.14 7.84 -3.42
CA TRP A 60 -10.54 8.28 -3.34
C TRP A 60 -10.81 9.64 -3.97
N ARG A 61 -9.75 10.42 -4.24
CA ARG A 61 -9.77 11.65 -5.02
C ARG A 61 -8.37 11.96 -5.55
N ASP A 62 -8.29 12.95 -6.42
CA ASP A 62 -7.00 13.54 -6.79
C ASP A 62 -6.42 14.33 -5.63
N PHE A 63 -5.15 14.08 -5.33
CA PHE A 63 -4.36 14.82 -4.36
C PHE A 63 -3.26 15.58 -5.08
N SER A 64 -3.04 16.81 -4.67
CA SER A 64 -1.84 17.55 -5.06
C SER A 64 -0.59 16.98 -4.37
N PRO A 65 0.59 17.22 -4.95
CA PRO A 65 1.85 16.82 -4.33
C PRO A 65 2.01 17.30 -2.88
N ASP A 66 1.63 18.55 -2.59
CA ASP A 66 1.74 19.13 -1.25
C ASP A 66 0.79 18.45 -0.24
N GLU A 67 -0.41 18.04 -0.69
CA GLU A 67 -1.34 17.30 0.17
C GLU A 67 -0.81 15.91 0.50
N ILE A 68 -0.20 15.21 -0.47
CA ILE A 68 0.44 13.91 -0.24
C ILE A 68 1.57 14.07 0.78
N ALA A 69 2.43 15.07 0.63
CA ALA A 69 3.49 15.37 1.59
C ALA A 69 2.94 15.56 3.01
N VAL A 70 1.93 16.43 3.18
CA VAL A 70 1.32 16.68 4.49
C VAL A 70 0.69 15.42 5.10
N ILE A 71 0.10 14.54 4.29
CA ILE A 71 -0.47 13.28 4.77
C ILE A 71 0.63 12.34 5.25
N VAL A 72 1.66 12.13 4.43
CA VAL A 72 2.78 11.23 4.74
C VAL A 72 3.54 11.73 5.97
N GLU A 73 3.86 13.03 6.03
CA GLU A 73 4.55 13.67 7.16
C GLU A 73 3.81 13.52 8.49
N LYS A 74 2.47 13.44 8.48
CA LYS A 74 1.69 13.20 9.70
C LYS A 74 1.80 11.76 10.21
N LEU A 75 2.25 10.82 9.38
CA LEU A 75 2.45 9.42 9.74
C LEU A 75 3.88 9.14 10.26
N ILE A 76 4.86 9.96 9.86
CA ILE A 76 6.29 9.83 10.22
C ILE A 76 6.61 9.89 11.73
N PRO A 77 5.95 10.71 12.58
CA PRO A 77 6.38 10.89 13.97
C PRO A 77 6.24 9.66 14.87
N GLY A 78 5.63 8.58 14.38
CA GLY A 78 5.17 7.47 15.22
C GLY A 78 6.21 6.39 15.56
N GLU A 79 7.47 6.52 15.13
CA GLU A 79 8.50 5.44 15.21
C GLU A 79 8.01 4.06 14.70
N THR A 80 6.93 4.03 13.92
CA THR A 80 6.30 2.80 13.46
C THR A 80 6.58 2.59 11.98
N PRO A 81 6.77 1.33 11.53
CA PRO A 81 6.87 1.03 10.12
C PRO A 81 5.65 1.51 9.34
N ILE A 82 5.88 2.07 8.16
CA ILE A 82 4.82 2.53 7.24
C ILE A 82 4.80 1.57 6.06
N TRP A 83 3.62 1.04 5.76
CA TRP A 83 3.40 0.18 4.61
C TRP A 83 2.84 0.98 3.44
N ILE A 84 3.19 0.58 2.21
CA ILE A 84 2.52 1.07 1.01
C ILE A 84 2.05 -0.12 0.16
N ILE A 85 0.84 0.00 -0.41
CA ILE A 85 0.28 -0.92 -1.38
C ILE A 85 -0.27 -0.11 -2.56
N MET A 86 0.51 -0.01 -3.62
CA MET A 86 0.22 0.90 -4.74
C MET A 86 0.63 0.29 -6.08
N PRO A 87 0.08 0.77 -7.20
CA PRO A 87 0.62 0.44 -8.51
C PRO A 87 2.07 0.89 -8.64
N ASP A 88 2.92 0.08 -9.25
CA ASP A 88 4.35 0.35 -9.45
C ASP A 88 4.63 1.52 -10.40
N ASP A 89 3.67 1.83 -11.28
CA ASP A 89 3.68 2.94 -12.23
C ASP A 89 2.94 4.19 -11.72
N SER A 90 2.47 4.18 -10.46
CA SER A 90 1.71 5.30 -9.89
C SER A 90 2.61 6.49 -9.53
N PRO A 91 2.31 7.71 -10.03
CA PRO A 91 3.01 8.92 -9.58
C PRO A 91 2.86 9.17 -8.07
N ILE A 92 1.73 8.74 -7.48
CA ILE A 92 1.52 8.81 -6.03
C ILE A 92 2.51 7.89 -5.31
N ALA A 93 2.76 6.69 -5.83
CA ALA A 93 3.72 5.76 -5.24
C ALA A 93 5.12 6.33 -5.27
N GLU A 94 5.57 6.87 -6.42
CA GLU A 94 6.88 7.52 -6.55
C GLU A 94 7.04 8.64 -5.51
N GLN A 95 6.04 9.51 -5.38
CA GLN A 95 6.10 10.62 -4.45
C GLN A 95 6.15 10.14 -2.98
N VAL A 96 5.29 9.19 -2.60
CA VAL A 96 5.26 8.64 -1.24
C VAL A 96 6.59 7.96 -0.91
N ILE A 97 7.15 7.19 -1.84
CA ILE A 97 8.46 6.55 -1.68
C ILE A 97 9.54 7.61 -1.47
N ALA A 98 9.53 8.69 -2.25
CA ALA A 98 10.51 9.77 -2.12
C ALA A 98 10.46 10.42 -0.73
N ILE A 99 9.26 10.79 -0.25
CA ILE A 99 9.07 11.40 1.07
C ILE A 99 9.50 10.44 2.20
N LEU A 100 9.03 9.18 2.15
CA LEU A 100 9.38 8.21 3.18
C LEU A 100 10.88 7.95 3.23
N SER A 101 11.54 7.92 2.07
CA SER A 101 12.98 7.65 1.95
C SER A 101 13.87 8.73 2.61
N GLU A 102 13.32 9.89 2.98
CA GLU A 102 14.04 10.90 3.76
C GLU A 102 14.32 10.44 5.20
N SER A 103 13.31 9.86 5.85
CA SER A 103 13.36 9.49 7.29
C SER A 103 13.28 7.98 7.57
N TYR A 104 12.92 7.19 6.55
CA TYR A 104 12.76 5.74 6.63
C TYR A 104 13.66 5.02 5.61
N MET A 105 13.91 3.74 5.86
CA MET A 105 14.60 2.83 4.94
C MET A 105 13.67 1.71 4.51
N LEU A 106 13.83 1.23 3.27
CA LEU A 106 13.08 0.09 2.77
C LEU A 106 13.53 -1.19 3.49
N GLY A 107 12.65 -1.78 4.30
CA GLY A 107 12.94 -2.98 5.09
C GLY A 107 12.19 -4.24 4.66
N TYR A 108 11.17 -4.08 3.82
CA TYR A 108 10.51 -5.18 3.12
C TYR A 108 10.07 -4.69 1.73
N SER A 109 10.19 -5.56 0.74
CA SER A 109 9.77 -5.30 -0.63
C SER A 109 9.28 -6.57 -1.29
N ASP A 110 8.04 -6.54 -1.79
CA ASP A 110 7.48 -7.55 -2.67
C ASP A 110 6.63 -6.88 -3.77
N GLN A 111 6.32 -7.61 -4.83
CA GLN A 111 5.57 -7.12 -5.97
C GLN A 111 4.71 -8.22 -6.59
N ILE A 112 3.47 -7.89 -6.96
CA ILE A 112 2.60 -8.78 -7.71
C ILE A 112 1.71 -8.01 -8.67
N THR A 113 1.68 -8.44 -9.94
CA THR A 113 0.76 -7.88 -10.97
C THR A 113 0.73 -6.34 -10.94
N TYR A 114 1.89 -5.72 -11.10
CA TYR A 114 2.07 -4.25 -11.09
C TYR A 114 1.74 -3.56 -9.76
N MET A 115 1.58 -4.30 -8.66
CA MET A 115 1.38 -3.73 -7.33
C MET A 115 2.62 -3.97 -6.47
N ILE A 116 3.14 -2.90 -5.86
CA ILE A 116 4.21 -2.98 -4.87
C ILE A 116 3.65 -3.11 -3.46
N PHE A 117 4.35 -3.88 -2.64
CA PHE A 117 4.09 -4.09 -1.22
C PHE A 117 5.37 -3.78 -0.46
N TYR A 118 5.55 -2.51 -0.07
CA TYR A 118 6.77 -2.07 0.59
C TYR A 118 6.50 -1.74 2.06
N ARG A 119 7.47 -2.07 2.92
CA ARG A 119 7.53 -1.59 4.30
C ARG A 119 8.73 -0.67 4.44
N PHE A 120 8.46 0.53 4.90
CA PHE A 120 9.44 1.51 5.30
C PHE A 120 9.62 1.41 6.82
N ASP A 121 10.83 1.09 7.26
CA ASP A 121 11.23 1.03 8.66
C ASP A 121 11.96 2.32 9.04
N VAL A 122 11.79 2.78 10.28
CA VAL A 122 12.43 4.02 10.77
C VAL A 122 13.94 3.87 10.62
N LYS A 123 14.62 4.87 10.06
CA LYS A 123 16.09 4.89 10.09
C LYS A 123 16.50 5.00 11.55
N THR A 124 17.05 3.93 12.11
CA THR A 124 17.73 4.03 13.39
C THR A 124 18.93 4.96 13.20
N SER A 125 18.97 6.09 13.89
CA SER A 125 20.20 6.86 14.01
C SER A 125 21.26 5.93 14.59
N THR A 126 22.24 5.57 13.76
CA THR A 126 23.49 5.02 14.26
C THR A 126 24.20 6.20 14.92
N ASP A 127 24.12 6.28 16.25
CA ASP A 127 25.02 7.12 17.05
C ASP A 127 26.50 6.72 16.83
#